data_AF-A0A0C4F984-F1
#
_entry.id   AF-A0A0C4F984-F1
#
_cell.length_a   1.000
_cell.length_b   1.000
_cell.length_c   1.000
_cell.angle_alpha   90.00
_cell.angle_beta   90.00
_cell.angle_gamma   90.00
#
_symmetry.space_group_name_H-M   'P 1'
#
loop_
_entity.id
_entity.type
_entity.pdbx_description
1 polymer ?
#
loop_
_entity_poly.entity_id
_entity_poly.type
_entity_poly.pdbx_seq_one_letter_code
_entity_poly.pdbx_strand_id
1 'polypeptide(L)'
;METEDMLDHIDSVAKVAGRLEELITEGRPLTIDEIHATALINSLPSDWINCISSLMNQPHISAEQVAMALRISSTKAKHQAKKSSSFNSSN
;
A
#
# COMPACT_ATOMS: atom_id res chain seq x y z
N MET A 1 23.17 -13.47 -12.77
CA MET A 1 21.75 -13.56 -12.38
C MET A 1 21.34 -12.27 -11.70
N GLU A 2 21.96 -11.89 -10.57
CA GLU A 2 21.67 -10.62 -9.87
C GLU A 2 21.79 -9.35 -10.73
N THR A 3 22.73 -9.30 -11.66
CA THR A 3 22.91 -8.15 -12.57
C THR A 3 21.80 -8.04 -13.62
N GLU A 4 21.25 -9.18 -14.05
CA GLU A 4 20.16 -9.24 -15.04
C GLU A 4 18.84 -8.89 -14.37
N ASP A 5 18.63 -9.37 -13.13
CA ASP A 5 17.53 -8.97 -12.26
C ASP A 5 17.52 -7.45 -11.98
N MET A 6 18.69 -6.83 -11.85
CA MET A 6 18.81 -5.38 -11.65
C MET A 6 18.46 -4.59 -12.92
N LEU A 7 18.88 -5.05 -14.10
CA LEU A 7 18.56 -4.40 -15.36
C LEU A 7 17.06 -4.50 -15.67
N ASP A 8 16.46 -5.66 -15.45
CA ASP A 8 15.02 -5.86 -15.56
C ASP A 8 14.24 -4.97 -14.58
N HIS A 9 14.79 -4.77 -13.38
CA HIS A 9 14.21 -3.85 -12.40
C HIS A 9 14.25 -2.40 -12.89
N ILE A 10 15.38 -1.93 -13.44
CA ILE A 10 15.51 -0.58 -13.99
C ILE A 10 14.51 -0.34 -15.12
N ASP A 11 14.39 -1.29 -16.05
CA ASP A 11 13.43 -1.21 -17.16
C ASP A 11 11.97 -1.18 -16.66
N SER A 12 11.66 -1.94 -15.61
CA SER A 12 10.36 -1.90 -14.95
C SER A 12 10.06 -0.52 -14.36
N VAL A 13 11.03 0.08 -13.66
CA VAL A 13 10.89 1.44 -13.09
C VAL A 13 10.72 2.48 -14.21
N ALA A 14 11.44 2.36 -15.33
CA ALA A 14 11.29 3.25 -16.47
C ALA A 14 9.89 3.21 -17.09
N LYS A 15 9.26 2.02 -17.19
CA LYS A 15 7.86 1.89 -17.64
C LYS A 15 6.88 2.56 -16.69
N VAL A 16 7.13 2.51 -15.38
CA VAL A 16 6.31 3.21 -14.39
C VAL A 16 6.45 4.72 -14.53
N ALA A 17 7.66 5.22 -14.78
CA ALA A 17 7.90 6.65 -15.01
C ALA A 17 7.12 7.18 -16.24
N GLY A 18 7.13 6.47 -17.37
CA GLY A 18 6.36 6.86 -18.55
C GLY A 18 4.83 6.94 -18.29
N ARG A 19 4.28 5.97 -17.54
CA ARG A 19 2.87 6.00 -17.14
C ARG A 19 2.55 7.16 -16.19
N LEU A 20 3.52 7.56 -15.36
CA LEU A 20 3.37 8.70 -14.45
C LEU A 20 3.34 10.02 -15.24
N GLU A 21 4.18 10.15 -16.27
CA GLU A 21 4.17 11.31 -17.19
C GLU A 21 2.83 11.48 -17.91
N GLU A 22 2.16 10.38 -18.29
CA GLU A 22 0.81 10.44 -18.89
C GLU A 22 -0.28 10.89 -17.91
N LEU A 23 -0.10 10.64 -16.61
CA LEU A 23 -1.08 10.93 -15.56
C LEU A 23 -0.90 12.32 -14.94
N ILE A 24 0.33 12.85 -14.94
CA ILE A 24 0.65 14.18 -14.42
C ILE A 24 0.43 15.20 -15.54
N THR A 25 -0.54 16.07 -15.36
CA THR A 25 -0.85 17.15 -16.31
C THR A 25 -0.86 18.49 -15.60
N GLU A 26 -0.82 19.60 -16.35
CA GLU A 26 -0.93 20.94 -15.75
C GLU A 26 -2.23 21.11 -14.94
N GLY A 27 -3.33 20.47 -15.37
CA GLY A 27 -4.61 20.47 -14.65
C GLY A 27 -4.71 19.45 -13.52
N ARG A 28 -3.73 18.54 -13.40
CA ARG A 28 -3.67 17.49 -12.38
C ARG A 28 -2.21 17.21 -12.01
N PRO A 29 -1.58 18.12 -11.24
CA PRO A 29 -0.22 17.93 -10.78
C PRO A 29 -0.17 16.79 -9.74
N LEU A 30 0.99 16.15 -9.63
CA LEU A 30 1.26 15.23 -8.54
C LEU A 30 1.27 16.00 -7.21
N THR A 31 0.48 15.55 -6.26
CA THR A 31 0.32 16.22 -4.96
C THR A 31 1.21 15.60 -3.88
N ILE A 32 1.50 16.39 -2.83
CA ILE A 32 2.21 15.90 -1.64
C ILE A 32 1.46 14.74 -0.97
N ASP A 33 0.13 14.79 -0.98
CA ASP A 33 -0.72 13.75 -0.40
C ASP A 33 -0.62 12.42 -1.16
N GLU A 34 -0.59 12.46 -2.51
CA GLU A 34 -0.37 11.28 -3.33
C GLU A 34 1.02 10.67 -3.09
N ILE A 35 2.07 11.49 -2.99
CA ILE A 35 3.42 11.03 -2.66
C ILE A 35 3.45 10.37 -1.27
N HIS A 36 2.80 10.99 -0.29
CA HIS A 36 2.71 10.47 1.08
C HIS A 36 1.94 9.14 1.13
N ALA A 37 0.84 9.04 0.38
CA ALA A 37 0.06 7.80 0.24
C ALA A 37 0.92 6.68 -0.38
N THR A 38 1.65 6.97 -1.46
CA THR A 38 2.56 6.00 -2.09
C THR A 38 3.67 5.55 -1.14
N ALA A 39 4.28 6.47 -0.39
CA ALA A 39 5.31 6.14 0.59
C ALA A 39 4.78 5.22 1.70
N LEU A 40 3.56 5.49 2.20
CA LEU A 40 2.90 4.61 3.17
C LEU A 40 2.69 3.22 2.59
N ILE A 41 2.13 3.10 1.38
CA ILE A 41 1.86 1.83 0.72
C ILE A 41 3.14 1.01 0.53
N ASN A 42 4.22 1.63 0.04
CA ASN A 42 5.50 0.96 -0.19
C ASN A 42 6.22 0.53 1.10
N SER A 43 5.90 1.18 2.22
CA SER A 43 6.45 0.80 3.54
C SER A 43 5.76 -0.40 4.18
N LEU A 44 4.66 -0.89 3.59
CA LEU A 44 3.86 -1.94 4.19
C LEU A 44 4.52 -3.32 4.05
N PRO A 45 4.46 -4.15 5.11
CA PRO A 45 4.72 -5.58 4.97
C PRO A 45 3.71 -6.23 4.02
N SER A 46 4.13 -7.28 3.31
CA SER A 46 3.29 -8.04 2.37
C SER A 46 1.96 -8.51 2.98
N ASP A 47 1.96 -8.87 4.26
CA ASP A 47 0.77 -9.34 4.99
C ASP A 47 -0.32 -8.26 5.12
N TRP A 48 0.04 -6.99 4.94
CA TRP A 48 -0.86 -5.84 5.07
C TRP A 48 -1.40 -5.35 3.72
N ILE A 49 -0.91 -5.87 2.59
CA ILE A 49 -1.39 -5.49 1.24
C ILE A 49 -2.88 -5.79 1.09
N ASN A 50 -3.36 -6.91 1.65
CA ASN A 50 -4.78 -7.26 1.63
C ASN A 50 -5.68 -6.24 2.34
N CYS A 51 -5.13 -5.42 3.24
CA CYS A 51 -5.88 -4.38 3.96
C CYS A 51 -6.17 -3.16 3.11
N ILE A 52 -5.36 -2.94 2.08
CA ILE A 52 -5.42 -1.76 1.21
C ILE A 52 -5.79 -2.12 -0.24
N SER A 53 -6.01 -3.40 -0.54
CA SER A 53 -6.36 -3.88 -1.89
C SER A 53 -7.62 -3.20 -2.46
N SER A 54 -8.61 -2.94 -1.61
CA SER A 54 -9.82 -2.21 -2.00
C SER A 54 -9.56 -0.73 -2.30
N LEU A 55 -8.55 -0.14 -1.66
CA LEU A 55 -8.11 1.24 -1.94
C LEU A 55 -7.37 1.31 -3.27
N MET A 56 -6.55 0.32 -3.62
CA MET A 56 -5.77 0.33 -4.87
C MET A 56 -6.62 0.35 -6.15
N ASN A 57 -7.90 -0.02 -6.05
CA ASN A 57 -8.85 0.07 -7.17
C ASN A 57 -9.49 1.45 -7.32
N GLN A 58 -9.24 2.37 -6.40
CA GLN A 58 -9.77 3.73 -6.46
C GLN A 58 -8.91 4.60 -7.38
N PRO A 59 -9.52 5.50 -8.17
CA PRO A 59 -8.79 6.40 -9.07
C PRO A 59 -7.91 7.41 -8.32
N HIS A 60 -8.22 7.63 -7.03
CA HIS A 60 -7.48 8.50 -6.12
C HIS A 60 -7.51 7.92 -4.73
N ILE A 61 -6.37 7.98 -4.04
CA ILE A 61 -6.22 7.52 -2.65
C ILE A 61 -5.44 8.59 -1.91
N SER A 62 -6.00 9.11 -0.82
CA SER A 62 -5.28 10.02 0.07
C SER A 62 -4.46 9.28 1.12
N ALA A 63 -3.44 9.94 1.65
CA ALA A 63 -2.63 9.35 2.73
C ALA A 63 -3.49 9.06 3.97
N GLU A 64 -4.51 9.89 4.21
CA GLU A 64 -5.47 9.69 5.29
C GLU A 64 -6.31 8.41 5.10
N GLN A 65 -6.78 8.14 3.88
CA GLN A 65 -7.53 6.91 3.58
C GLN A 65 -6.67 5.66 3.80
N VAL A 66 -5.40 5.71 3.37
CA VAL A 66 -4.43 4.64 3.65
C VAL A 66 -4.26 4.45 5.16
N ALA A 67 -4.00 5.54 5.89
CA ALA A 67 -3.82 5.50 7.34
C ALA A 67 -5.04 4.95 8.09
N MET A 68 -6.26 5.32 7.67
CA MET A 68 -7.50 4.80 8.25
C MET A 68 -7.68 3.31 8.01
N ALA A 69 -7.47 2.83 6.78
CA ALA A 69 -7.58 1.40 6.47
C ALA A 69 -6.59 0.58 7.31
N LEU A 70 -5.35 1.05 7.43
CA LEU A 70 -4.33 0.41 8.28
C LEU A 70 -4.73 0.40 9.76
N ARG A 71 -5.27 1.49 10.29
CA ARG A 71 -5.77 1.54 11.67
C ARG A 71 -6.89 0.53 11.89
N ILE A 72 -7.87 0.45 10.99
CA ILE A 72 -8.99 -0.50 11.08
C ILE A 72 -8.47 -1.95 11.04
N SER A 73 -7.51 -2.25 10.17
CA SER A 73 -6.93 -3.59 10.11
C SER A 73 -6.13 -3.95 11.36
N SER A 74 -5.41 -2.98 11.95
CA SER A 74 -4.69 -3.19 13.22
C SER A 74 -5.63 -3.52 14.38
N THR A 75 -6.82 -2.92 14.44
CA THR A 75 -7.80 -3.18 15.50
C THR A 75 -8.49 -4.53 15.31
N LYS A 76 -8.74 -4.93 14.06
CA LYS A 76 -9.24 -6.27 13.71
C LYS A 76 -8.24 -7.37 14.10
N ALA A 77 -6.96 -7.19 13.78
CA ALA A 77 -5.90 -8.14 14.16
C ALA A 77 -5.81 -8.30 15.69
N LYS A 78 -5.87 -7.19 16.44
CA LYS A 78 -5.89 -7.22 17.91
C LYS A 78 -7.14 -7.90 18.50
N HIS A 79 -8.31 -7.72 17.88
CA HIS A 79 -9.54 -8.39 18.32
C HIS A 79 -9.51 -9.90 18.04
N GLN A 80 -8.97 -10.32 16.89
CA GLN A 80 -8.82 -11.74 16.57
C GLN A 80 -7.82 -12.42 17.49
N ALA A 81 -6.68 -11.77 17.78
CA ALA A 81 -5.69 -12.27 18.73
C ALA A 81 -6.25 -12.44 20.15
N LYS A 82 -7.14 -11.55 20.59
CA LYS A 82 -7.82 -11.66 21.89
C LYS A 82 -8.90 -12.76 21.93
N LYS A 83 -9.57 -13.04 20.80
CA LYS A 83 -10.54 -14.14 20.70
C LYS A 83 -9.86 -15.51 20.76
N SER A 84 -8.71 -15.67 20.12
CA SER A 84 -7.94 -16.92 20.17
C SER A 84 -7.28 -17.18 21.53
N SER A 85 -6.86 -16.15 22.27
CA SER A 85 -6.35 -16.33 23.63
C SER A 85 -7.43 -16.72 24.66
N SER A 86 -8.69 -16.32 24.45
CA SER A 86 -9.79 -16.64 25.36
C SER A 86 -10.38 -18.03 25.12
N PHE A 87 -10.19 -18.63 23.93
CA PHE A 87 -10.66 -19.98 23.62
C PHE A 87 -9.75 -21.08 24.21
N ASN A 88 -8.45 -20.80 24.40
CA ASN A 88 -7.49 -21.76 24.93
C ASN A 88 -7.42 -21.84 26.46
N SER A 89 -8.17 -21.02 27.21
CA SER A 89 -8.22 -21.06 28.69
C SER A 89 -9.36 -21.92 29.25
N SER A 90 -10.16 -22.56 28.40
CA SER A 90 -11.24 -23.48 28.80
C SER A 90 -10.99 -24.87 28.20
N ASN A 91 -9.95 -25.56 28.67
CA ASN A 91 -9.79 -27.00 28.48
C ASN A 91 -9.04 -27.60 29.66
#